data_AF-A0A4S4DXJ9-F1
#
_entry.id   AF-A0A4S4DXJ9-F1
#
_cell.length_a   1.000
_cell.length_b   1.000
_cell.length_c   1.000
_cell.angle_alpha   90.00
_cell.angle_beta   90.00
_cell.angle_gamma   90.00
#
_symmetry.space_group_name_H-M   'P 1'
#
loop_
_entity.id
_entity.type
_entity.pdbx_description
1 polymer ?
#
loop_
_entity_poly.entity_id
_entity_poly.type
_entity_poly.pdbx_seq_one_letter_code
_entity_poly.pdbx_strand_id
1 'polypeptide(L)'
;MEKMRLIIRAKIVNPPNGITKRFGRESMGACDCIITKAGPGTIAEALIRGLPIILNDYIPGQEKGNVPYVVDNGAGVFTRSPKETAKLVAEWFSTKRDELKRMSENALKLAQPDAVFDIVKDIHELACQRGPQANIPYVLTSSISSLI
;
A
#
# COMPACT_ATOMS: atom_id res chain seq x y z
N MET A 1 30.43 8.85 -3.78
CA MET A 1 29.03 9.31 -3.80
C MET A 1 28.17 8.18 -4.33
N GLU A 2 27.39 7.54 -3.48
CA GLU A 2 26.55 6.39 -3.84
C GLU A 2 25.39 6.84 -4.75
N LYS A 3 25.11 6.10 -5.82
CA LYS A 3 24.03 6.45 -6.78
C LYS A 3 22.67 6.11 -6.16
N MET A 4 21.96 7.16 -5.74
CA MET A 4 20.60 7.13 -5.17
C MET A 4 19.52 6.80 -6.22
N ARG A 5 18.42 6.15 -5.79
CA ARG A 5 17.42 5.56 -6.69
C ARG A 5 16.00 5.85 -6.22
N LEU A 6 15.15 6.31 -7.15
CA LEU A 6 13.76 6.73 -6.89
C LEU A 6 12.79 5.87 -7.71
N ILE A 7 11.66 5.49 -7.11
CA ILE A 7 10.52 4.91 -7.84
C ILE A 7 9.33 5.87 -7.88
N ILE A 8 8.83 6.09 -9.09
CA ILE A 8 7.61 6.85 -9.34
C ILE A 8 6.52 5.89 -9.79
N ARG A 9 5.50 5.69 -8.95
CA ARG A 9 4.26 4.99 -9.28
C ARG A 9 3.14 6.01 -9.52
N ALA A 10 3.34 6.90 -10.48
CA ALA A 10 2.25 7.76 -10.94
C ALA A 10 1.23 6.92 -11.73
N LYS A 11 -0.05 7.32 -11.68
CA LYS A 11 -1.13 6.77 -12.51
C LYS A 11 -0.60 6.59 -13.94
N ILE A 12 -0.46 5.34 -14.37
CA ILE A 12 -0.15 4.99 -15.75
C ILE A 12 -1.37 5.42 -16.56
N VAL A 13 -1.33 6.65 -17.10
CA VAL A 13 -1.98 6.93 -18.37
C VAL A 13 -1.09 6.22 -19.39
N ASN A 14 -1.48 5.00 -19.76
CA ASN A 14 -0.90 4.11 -20.77
C ASN A 14 0.35 4.62 -21.53
N PRO A 15 1.54 4.04 -21.26
CA PRO A 15 2.50 3.72 -22.33
C PRO A 15 3.09 2.28 -22.15
N PRO A 16 3.89 1.75 -23.10
CA PRO A 16 3.94 0.32 -23.46
C PRO A 16 4.64 -0.63 -22.47
N ASN A 17 4.97 -0.15 -21.27
CA ASN A 17 5.73 -0.91 -20.29
C ASN A 17 4.76 -1.55 -19.29
N GLY A 18 4.45 -2.83 -19.55
CA GLY A 18 3.37 -3.58 -18.95
C GLY A 18 3.33 -3.67 -17.41
N ILE A 19 2.20 -4.21 -16.93
CA ILE A 19 1.91 -4.47 -15.52
C ILE A 19 3.05 -5.30 -14.90
N THR A 20 3.84 -4.69 -14.02
CA THR A 20 4.95 -5.37 -13.34
C THR A 20 4.40 -6.28 -12.22
N LYS A 21 4.42 -7.60 -12.42
CA LYS A 21 3.90 -8.62 -11.49
C LYS A 21 4.73 -8.78 -10.18
N ARG A 22 5.91 -8.16 -10.06
CA ARG A 22 6.86 -8.32 -8.92
C ARG A 22 7.36 -7.01 -8.31
N PHE A 23 6.60 -5.94 -8.46
CA PHE A 23 7.01 -4.58 -8.13
C PHE A 23 7.51 -4.38 -6.68
N GLY A 24 6.84 -4.97 -5.69
CA GLY A 24 7.18 -4.78 -4.27
C GLY A 24 8.53 -5.38 -3.85
N ARG A 25 8.96 -6.51 -4.41
CA ARG A 25 10.18 -7.20 -3.94
C ARG A 25 11.46 -6.74 -4.65
N GLU A 26 11.38 -6.53 -5.98
CA GLU A 26 12.55 -6.26 -6.82
C GLU A 26 12.77 -4.76 -7.07
N SER A 27 11.68 -3.98 -7.20
CA SER A 27 11.79 -2.55 -7.53
C SER A 27 11.92 -1.70 -6.26
N MET A 28 11.01 -1.85 -5.29
CA MET A 28 11.02 -1.03 -4.07
C MET A 28 12.27 -1.21 -3.21
N GLY A 29 12.87 -2.41 -3.20
CA GLY A 29 14.08 -2.69 -2.43
C GLY A 29 15.34 -1.97 -2.91
N ALA A 30 15.29 -1.39 -4.11
CA ALA A 30 16.39 -0.64 -4.69
C ALA A 30 16.17 0.88 -4.64
N CYS A 31 15.19 1.39 -3.86
CA CYS A 31 14.84 2.81 -3.82
C CYS A 31 14.83 3.38 -2.41
N ASP A 32 14.94 4.70 -2.33
CA ASP A 32 15.02 5.44 -1.06
C ASP A 32 13.69 6.11 -0.67
N CYS A 33 12.76 6.29 -1.62
CA CYS A 33 11.37 6.72 -1.37
C CYS A 33 10.46 6.37 -2.57
N ILE A 34 9.14 6.55 -2.41
CA ILE A 34 8.14 6.27 -3.44
C ILE A 34 7.13 7.41 -3.61
N ILE A 35 6.77 7.71 -4.86
CA ILE A 35 5.64 8.60 -5.20
C ILE A 35 4.50 7.75 -5.74
N THR A 36 3.28 7.84 -5.20
CA THR A 36 2.14 7.00 -5.61
C THR A 36 0.79 7.61 -5.27
N LYS A 37 -0.30 7.11 -5.88
CA LYS A 37 -1.66 7.34 -5.34
C LYS A 37 -1.83 6.61 -4.00
N ALA A 38 -2.85 6.99 -3.22
CA ALA A 38 -3.17 6.42 -1.91
C ALA A 38 -3.81 5.01 -1.96
N GLY A 39 -3.28 4.14 -2.83
CA GLY A 39 -3.71 2.75 -2.96
C GLY A 39 -3.22 1.92 -1.78
N PRO A 40 -4.10 1.21 -1.06
CA PRO A 40 -3.76 0.58 0.22
C PRO A 40 -2.68 -0.51 0.07
N GLY A 41 -2.73 -1.31 -1.00
CA GLY A 41 -1.71 -2.34 -1.24
C GLY A 41 -0.31 -1.77 -1.49
N THR A 42 -0.20 -0.66 -2.23
CA THR A 42 1.11 -0.02 -2.47
C THR A 42 1.62 0.69 -1.21
N ILE A 43 0.72 1.26 -0.39
CA ILE A 43 1.08 1.80 0.91
C ILE A 43 1.65 0.68 1.80
N ALA A 44 0.94 -0.44 1.94
CA ALA A 44 1.39 -1.57 2.75
C ALA A 44 2.76 -2.11 2.29
N GLU A 45 2.95 -2.30 0.98
CA GLU A 45 4.23 -2.70 0.41
C GLU A 45 5.34 -1.69 0.73
N ALA A 46 5.09 -0.40 0.57
CA ALA A 46 6.07 0.65 0.86
C ALA A 46 6.46 0.68 2.35
N LEU A 47 5.48 0.54 3.26
CA LEU A 47 5.71 0.48 4.70
C LEU A 47 6.58 -0.72 5.09
N ILE A 48 6.29 -1.91 4.55
CA ILE A 48 7.09 -3.12 4.76
C ILE A 48 8.54 -2.93 4.26
N ARG A 49 8.73 -2.13 3.22
CA ARG A 49 10.06 -1.79 2.69
C ARG A 49 10.71 -0.59 3.39
N GLY A 50 10.03 0.05 4.34
CA GLY A 50 10.53 1.24 5.03
C GLY A 50 10.68 2.45 4.13
N LEU A 51 9.88 2.57 3.07
CA LEU A 51 9.97 3.67 2.11
C LEU A 51 9.09 4.85 2.55
N PRO A 52 9.66 6.05 2.73
CA PRO A 52 8.89 7.29 2.82
C PRO A 52 7.99 7.48 1.58
N ILE A 53 6.75 7.89 1.80
CA ILE A 53 5.71 7.91 0.76
C ILE A 53 5.33 9.35 0.43
N ILE A 54 5.36 9.72 -0.85
CA ILE A 54 4.70 10.93 -1.36
C ILE A 54 3.40 10.50 -2.04
N LEU A 55 2.28 10.79 -1.40
CA LEU A 55 0.96 10.55 -1.97
C LEU A 55 0.60 11.69 -2.93
N ASN A 56 0.38 11.37 -4.21
CA ASN A 56 0.10 12.38 -5.24
C ASN A 56 -1.35 12.42 -5.73
N ASP A 57 -2.14 11.40 -5.40
CA ASP A 57 -3.55 11.34 -5.74
C ASP A 57 -4.28 10.30 -4.87
N TYR A 58 -5.60 10.24 -4.96
CA TYR A 58 -6.43 9.19 -4.38
C TYR A 58 -7.73 9.05 -5.17
N ILE A 59 -8.33 7.87 -5.18
CA ILE A 59 -9.68 7.66 -5.73
C ILE A 59 -10.74 8.18 -4.72
N PRO A 60 -11.55 9.20 -5.08
CA PRO A 60 -12.60 9.72 -4.20
C PRO A 60 -13.60 8.62 -3.80
N GLY A 61 -14.03 8.63 -2.53
CA GLY A 61 -14.95 7.62 -1.98
C GLY A 61 -14.31 6.27 -1.64
N GLN A 62 -13.06 6.00 -2.05
CA GLN A 62 -12.36 4.76 -1.73
C GLN A 62 -11.07 5.02 -0.93
N GLU A 63 -10.16 5.81 -1.48
CA GLU A 63 -8.77 5.91 -1.00
C GLU A 63 -8.49 7.17 -0.16
N LYS A 64 -9.45 8.09 -0.05
CA LYS A 64 -9.26 9.36 0.67
C LYS A 64 -8.83 9.14 2.13
N GLY A 65 -9.36 8.11 2.80
CA GLY A 65 -9.02 7.77 4.18
C GLY A 65 -7.59 7.26 4.38
N ASN A 66 -6.91 6.83 3.31
CA ASN A 66 -5.54 6.33 3.40
C ASN A 66 -4.51 7.47 3.45
N VAL A 67 -4.89 8.68 3.05
CA VAL A 67 -4.02 9.86 3.13
C VAL A 67 -3.65 10.19 4.58
N PRO A 68 -4.59 10.44 5.50
CA PRO A 68 -4.25 10.72 6.90
C PRO A 68 -3.51 9.55 7.56
N TYR A 69 -3.81 8.29 7.20
CA TYR A 69 -3.06 7.14 7.71
C TYR A 69 -1.54 7.25 7.47
N VAL A 70 -1.12 7.71 6.29
CA VAL A 70 0.30 7.89 5.99
C VAL A 70 0.86 9.17 6.61
N VAL A 71 0.13 10.28 6.48
CA VAL A 71 0.61 11.61 6.86
C VAL A 71 0.67 11.76 8.38
N ASP A 72 -0.38 11.37 9.10
CA ASP A 72 -0.51 11.59 10.53
C ASP A 72 0.44 10.68 11.34
N ASN A 73 0.76 9.50 10.78
CA ASN A 73 1.80 8.63 11.34
C ASN A 73 3.23 9.02 10.91
N GLY A 74 3.38 10.10 10.14
CA GLY A 74 4.69 10.62 9.74
C GLY A 74 5.50 9.66 8.87
N ALA A 75 4.83 8.79 8.10
CA ALA A 75 5.46 7.88 7.14
C ALA A 75 5.56 8.49 5.73
N GLY A 76 5.01 9.69 5.54
CA GLY A 76 4.98 10.35 4.25
C GLY A 76 4.26 11.69 4.25
N VAL A 77 4.06 12.22 3.06
CA VAL A 77 3.42 13.51 2.79
C VAL A 77 2.41 13.38 1.66
N PHE A 78 1.49 14.34 1.55
CA PHE A 78 0.53 14.42 0.43
C PHE A 78 0.72 15.73 -0.33
N THR A 79 0.93 15.64 -1.65
CA THR A 79 0.90 16.80 -2.54
C THR A 79 0.46 16.38 -3.94
N ARG A 80 -0.49 17.13 -4.52
CA ARG A 80 -0.88 16.96 -5.93
C ARG A 80 0.01 17.73 -6.90
N SER A 81 0.91 18.57 -6.40
CA SER A 81 1.74 19.45 -7.22
C SER A 81 3.03 18.71 -7.64
N PRO A 82 3.27 18.52 -8.96
CA PRO A 82 4.51 17.91 -9.44
C PRO A 82 5.75 18.75 -9.06
N LYS A 83 5.61 20.08 -9.06
CA LYS A 83 6.69 21.00 -8.68
C LYS A 83 7.07 20.85 -7.21
N GLU A 84 6.07 20.73 -6.34
CA GLU A 84 6.29 20.50 -4.92
C GLU A 84 6.85 19.11 -4.65
N THR A 85 6.36 18.09 -5.35
CA THR A 85 6.90 16.73 -5.31
C THR A 85 8.40 16.73 -5.64
N ALA A 86 8.80 17.36 -6.75
CA ALA A 86 10.20 17.45 -7.15
C ALA A 86 11.06 18.19 -6.10
N LYS A 87 10.52 19.27 -5.51
CA LYS A 87 11.18 20.02 -4.44
C LYS A 87 11.40 19.15 -3.19
N LEU A 88 10.38 18.45 -2.72
CA LEU A 88 10.45 17.58 -1.55
C LEU A 88 11.49 16.47 -1.74
N VAL A 89 11.46 15.81 -2.90
CA VAL A 89 12.45 14.81 -3.28
C VAL A 89 13.87 15.40 -3.25
N ALA A 90 14.09 16.56 -3.86
CA ALA A 90 15.40 17.21 -3.86
C ALA A 90 15.87 17.56 -2.43
N GLU A 91 14.98 18.07 -1.58
CA GLU A 91 15.28 18.39 -0.18
C GLU A 91 15.63 17.15 0.64
N TRP A 92 14.82 16.09 0.57
CA TRP A 92 15.09 14.82 1.26
C TRP A 92 16.43 14.21 0.89
N PHE A 93 16.86 14.39 -0.36
CA PHE A 93 18.15 13.91 -0.85
C PHE A 93 19.32 14.88 -0.65
N SER A 94 19.07 16.08 -0.13
CA SER A 94 20.08 17.10 0.15
C SER A 94 20.02 17.58 1.60
N THR A 95 19.19 18.58 1.88
CA THR A 95 19.16 19.34 3.14
C THR A 95 18.32 18.68 4.24
N LYS A 96 17.42 17.76 3.89
CA LYS A 96 16.44 17.14 4.81
C LYS A 96 16.57 15.62 4.90
N ARG A 97 17.80 15.10 4.85
CA ARG A 97 18.08 13.66 4.94
C ARG A 97 17.58 13.02 6.25
N ASP A 98 17.66 13.76 7.35
CA ASP A 98 17.17 13.27 8.65
C ASP A 98 15.63 13.13 8.69
N GLU A 99 14.92 13.98 7.95
CA GLU A 99 13.47 13.86 7.79
C GLU A 99 13.11 12.59 7.01
N LEU A 100 13.81 12.33 5.90
CA LEU A 100 13.66 11.10 5.11
C LEU A 100 13.91 9.85 5.96
N LYS A 101 15.00 9.85 6.74
CA LYS A 101 15.33 8.73 7.64
C LYS A 101 14.25 8.51 8.70
N ARG A 102 13.77 9.58 9.34
CA ARG A 102 12.67 9.48 10.34
C ARG A 102 11.39 8.93 9.72
N MET A 103 11.03 9.36 8.51
CA MET A 103 9.85 8.82 7.82
C MET A 103 10.04 7.33 7.48
N SER A 104 11.25 6.92 7.13
CA SER A 104 11.58 5.51 6.87
C SER A 104 11.43 4.65 8.13
N GLU A 105 11.93 5.13 9.27
CA GLU A 105 11.76 4.47 10.56
C GLU A 105 10.28 4.38 10.97
N ASN A 106 9.50 5.45 10.75
CA ASN A 106 8.06 5.43 11.01
C ASN A 106 7.33 4.46 10.08
N ALA A 107 7.72 4.39 8.81
CA ALA A 107 7.16 3.44 7.84
C ALA A 107 7.35 1.99 8.32
N LEU A 108 8.55 1.66 8.80
CA LEU A 108 8.84 0.32 9.35
C LEU A 108 8.04 0.01 10.62
N LYS A 109 7.76 0.99 11.48
CA LYS A 109 6.92 0.79 12.68
C LYS A 109 5.47 0.46 12.33
N LEU A 110 4.96 0.94 11.20
CA LEU A 110 3.61 0.65 10.71
C LEU A 110 3.54 -0.65 9.89
N ALA A 111 4.67 -1.22 9.52
CA ALA A 111 4.71 -2.41 8.68
C ALA A 111 4.03 -3.60 9.37
N GLN A 112 3.26 -4.36 8.58
CA GLN A 112 2.62 -5.61 9.01
C GLN A 112 2.96 -6.71 7.99
N PRO A 113 4.21 -7.20 7.96
CA PRO A 113 4.67 -8.14 6.94
C PRO A 113 3.96 -9.49 6.99
N ASP A 114 3.52 -9.91 8.18
CA ASP A 114 2.90 -11.22 8.41
C ASP A 114 1.36 -11.18 8.44
N ALA A 115 0.74 -10.02 8.18
CA ALA A 115 -0.71 -9.82 8.30
C ALA A 115 -1.53 -10.88 7.55
N VAL A 116 -1.08 -11.31 6.36
CA VAL A 116 -1.80 -12.34 5.59
C VAL A 116 -1.76 -13.70 6.30
N PHE A 117 -0.65 -14.04 6.96
CA PHE A 117 -0.51 -15.29 7.70
C PHE A 117 -1.32 -15.25 8.98
N ASP A 118 -1.31 -14.12 9.68
CA ASP A 118 -2.13 -13.91 10.88
C ASP A 118 -3.62 -14.04 10.56
N ILE A 119 -4.10 -13.38 9.50
CA ILE A 119 -5.50 -13.48 9.05
C ILE A 119 -5.86 -14.93 8.68
N VAL A 120 -5.01 -15.63 7.94
CA VAL A 120 -5.28 -17.03 7.55
C VAL A 120 -5.33 -17.94 8.77
N LYS A 121 -4.45 -17.73 9.74
CA LYS A 121 -4.43 -18.46 11.01
C LYS A 121 -5.72 -18.21 11.79
N ASP A 122 -6.14 -16.96 11.95
CA ASP A 122 -7.38 -16.61 12.65
C ASP A 122 -8.61 -17.25 11.99
N ILE A 123 -8.70 -17.20 10.65
CA ILE A 123 -9.78 -17.84 9.89
C ILE A 123 -9.77 -19.37 10.10
N HIS A 124 -8.58 -19.99 10.08
CA HIS A 124 -8.43 -21.42 10.29
C HIS A 124 -8.89 -21.83 11.70
N GLU A 125 -8.48 -21.10 12.73
CA GLU A 125 -8.90 -21.33 14.11
C GLU A 125 -10.42 -21.19 14.28
N LEU A 126 -11.02 -20.15 13.69
CA LEU A 126 -12.48 -19.97 13.68
C LEU A 126 -13.21 -21.11 12.97
N ALA A 127 -12.66 -21.64 11.88
CA ALA A 127 -13.24 -22.76 11.16
C ALA A 127 -13.19 -24.05 11.99
N CYS A 128 -12.07 -24.32 12.66
CA CYS A 128 -11.92 -25.49 13.55
C CYS A 128 -12.87 -25.44 14.75
N GLN A 129 -13.12 -24.26 15.32
CA GLN A 129 -14.05 -24.08 16.44
C GLN A 129 -15.52 -24.36 16.07
N ARG A 130 -15.90 -24.22 14.79
CA ARG A 130 -17.27 -24.47 14.33
C ARG A 130 -17.64 -25.95 14.26
N GLY A 131 -16.69 -26.89 14.41
CA GLY A 131 -16.91 -28.33 14.20
C GLY A 131 -17.42 -28.65 12.79
N PRO A 132 -17.66 -29.92 12.42
CA PRO A 132 -18.34 -30.25 11.17
C PRO A 132 -19.81 -29.81 11.27
N GLN A 133 -20.08 -28.54 10.97
CA GLN A 133 -21.45 -28.07 10.77
C GLN A 133 -22.02 -28.79 9.56
N ALA A 134 -23.02 -29.61 9.86
CA ALA A 134 -23.85 -30.45 9.01
C ALA A 134 -23.86 -30.04 7.53
N ASN A 135 -23.70 -31.05 6.67
CA ASN A 135 -24.13 -31.07 5.26
C ASN A 135 -25.41 -30.24 5.09
N ILE A 136 -25.30 -28.97 4.68
CA ILE A 136 -26.44 -28.23 4.16
C ILE A 136 -26.51 -28.63 2.69
N PRO A 137 -27.48 -29.45 2.28
CA PRO A 137 -27.63 -29.78 0.88
C PRO A 137 -27.88 -28.48 0.12
N TYR A 138 -27.18 -28.30 -1.00
CA TYR A 138 -27.34 -27.19 -1.95
C TYR A 138 -28.77 -27.05 -2.52
N VAL A 139 -29.74 -27.82 -2.04
CA VAL A 139 -31.09 -27.98 -2.59
C VAL A 139 -32.08 -26.89 -2.13
N LEU A 140 -31.73 -26.05 -1.14
CA LEU A 140 -32.69 -25.07 -0.57
C LEU A 140 -32.67 -23.66 -1.20
N THR A 141 -31.89 -23.40 -2.25
CA THR A 141 -31.89 -22.07 -2.92
C THR A 141 -32.73 -21.98 -4.19
N SER A 142 -33.48 -23.02 -4.56
CA SER A 142 -34.22 -23.07 -5.84
C SER A 142 -35.55 -22.30 -5.88
N SER A 143 -36.01 -21.65 -4.82
CA SER A 143 -37.35 -21.00 -4.78
C SER A 143 -37.31 -19.49 -4.58
N ILE A 144 -36.56 -18.77 -5.42
CA ILE A 144 -36.75 -17.30 -5.61
C ILE A 144 -37.16 -16.97 -7.06
N SER A 145 -37.43 -17.96 -7.92
CA SER A 145 -37.83 -17.70 -9.30
C SER A 145 -39.34 -17.59 -9.55
N SER A 146 -40.16 -17.34 -8.51
CA SER A 146 -41.64 -17.28 -8.64
C SER A 146 -42.27 -15.95 -8.20
N LEU A 147 -41.48 -14.88 -8.03
CA LEU A 147 -41.99 -13.52 -7.85
C LEU A 147 -41.29 -12.53 -8.80
N ILE A 148 -41.47 -12.74 -10.11
CA ILE A 148 -41.58 -11.69 -11.14
C ILE A 148 -42.60 -12.19 -12.16
#